data_AF-A0ABD5VFV6-F1
#
_entry.id   AF-A0ABD5VFV6-F1
#
_cell.length_a   1.000
_cell.length_b   1.000
_cell.length_c   1.000
_cell.angle_alpha   90.00
_cell.angle_beta   90.00
_cell.angle_gamma   90.00
#
_symmetry.space_group_name_H-M   'P 1'
#
loop_
_entity.id
_entity.type
_entity.pdbx_description
1 polymer ?
#
loop_
_entity_poly.entity_id
_entity_poly.type
_entity_poly.pdbx_seq_one_letter_code
_entity_poly.pdbx_strand_id
1 'polypeptide(L)'
;MATRRGVLAALGASALGGCAAFPRDRAAPTTNLATGPQMHVDVSYDTAGGTLRCVVDMGTPLTPSNTVRLVVSGEGGSDVVWVARDGTAERSFPVEPGDVLEVEWSAPDAYVWWVGPGGGMKNVFGELDAEATSDDA
;
A
#
# COMPACT_ATOMS: atom_id res chain seq x y z
N MET A 1 -43.10 35.40 -43.42
CA MET A 1 -42.26 35.33 -44.64
C MET A 1 -40.87 34.86 -44.23
N ALA A 2 -40.42 33.74 -44.82
CA ALA A 2 -39.06 33.19 -44.89
C ALA A 2 -38.28 32.79 -43.60
N THR A 3 -38.57 31.57 -43.13
CA THR A 3 -37.65 30.42 -42.95
C THR A 3 -36.13 30.62 -42.96
N ARG A 4 -35.44 30.12 -41.90
CA ARG A 4 -34.13 29.44 -41.99
C ARG A 4 -34.14 28.24 -41.02
N ARG A 5 -34.22 27.01 -41.57
CA ARG A 5 -33.11 26.02 -41.67
C ARG A 5 -32.65 25.57 -40.28
N GLY A 6 -33.11 24.42 -39.76
CA GLY A 6 -32.61 23.08 -40.12
C GLY A 6 -31.35 22.79 -39.27
N VAL A 7 -31.21 21.68 -38.54
CA VAL A 7 -31.01 20.33 -39.07
C VAL A 7 -30.69 19.39 -37.85
N LEU A 8 -31.18 18.13 -37.91
CA LEU A 8 -30.79 16.88 -37.20
C LEU A 8 -31.15 16.74 -35.70
N ALA A 9 -32.13 15.89 -35.34
CA ALA A 9 -32.04 14.42 -35.15
C ALA A 9 -31.22 14.07 -33.89
N ALA A 10 -31.84 13.82 -32.73
CA ALA A 10 -32.58 12.60 -32.33
C ALA A 10 -31.70 11.34 -32.27
N LEU A 11 -31.83 10.62 -31.14
CA LEU A 11 -31.29 9.29 -30.82
C LEU A 11 -29.80 9.35 -30.46
N GLY A 12 -29.33 8.89 -29.31
CA GLY A 12 -29.86 7.88 -28.43
C GLY A 12 -28.64 7.10 -27.94
N ALA A 13 -28.26 7.30 -26.68
CA ALA A 13 -27.35 6.41 -25.98
C ALA A 13 -27.72 6.47 -24.50
N SER A 14 -28.66 5.61 -24.14
CA SER A 14 -28.80 5.11 -22.78
C SER A 14 -27.47 4.46 -22.39
N ALA A 15 -26.55 5.20 -21.79
CA ALA A 15 -25.41 4.61 -21.09
C ALA A 15 -25.91 4.12 -19.73
N LEU A 16 -26.60 2.98 -19.76
CA LEU A 16 -26.61 2.05 -18.64
C LEU A 16 -25.18 1.54 -18.44
N GLY A 17 -24.70 1.53 -17.20
CA GLY A 17 -23.55 0.71 -16.82
C GLY A 17 -22.21 1.43 -16.95
N GLY A 18 -21.84 2.10 -15.88
CA GLY A 18 -20.47 2.45 -15.60
C GLY A 18 -20.45 2.92 -14.18
N CYS A 19 -20.12 2.02 -13.26
CA CYS A 19 -19.83 2.32 -11.87
C CYS A 19 -19.03 3.62 -11.85
N ALA A 20 -19.67 4.74 -11.49
CA ALA A 20 -18.94 5.87 -11.00
C ALA A 20 -18.21 5.31 -9.81
N ALA A 21 -16.96 4.90 -10.03
CA ALA A 21 -16.00 4.67 -9.00
C ALA A 21 -16.01 6.00 -8.26
N PHE A 22 -16.81 6.05 -7.19
CA PHE A 22 -16.61 7.01 -6.14
C PHE A 22 -15.10 6.98 -5.93
N PRO A 23 -14.35 8.09 -6.12
CA PRO A 23 -13.10 8.16 -5.43
C PRO A 23 -13.48 7.82 -4.00
N ARG A 24 -13.00 6.67 -3.49
CA ARG A 24 -13.20 6.34 -2.07
C ARG A 24 -12.80 7.63 -1.39
N ASP A 25 -13.75 8.24 -0.69
CA ASP A 25 -13.51 9.42 0.11
C ASP A 25 -12.50 8.95 1.15
N ARG A 26 -11.21 8.98 0.77
CA ARG A 26 -10.07 8.41 1.48
C ARG A 26 -9.77 9.44 2.56
N ALA A 27 -10.68 9.55 3.53
CA ALA A 27 -10.45 10.33 4.72
C ALA A 27 -9.09 9.92 5.27
N ALA A 28 -8.17 10.89 5.39
CA ALA A 28 -6.82 10.65 5.86
C ALA A 28 -6.92 9.87 7.19
N PRO A 29 -6.31 8.68 7.29
CA PRO A 29 -6.41 7.89 8.51
C PRO A 29 -5.82 8.71 9.65
N THR A 30 -6.62 8.94 10.69
CA THR A 30 -6.18 9.69 11.86
C THR A 30 -5.28 8.79 12.72
N THR A 31 -4.11 9.29 13.11
CA THR A 31 -3.27 8.61 14.09
C THR A 31 -3.84 8.88 15.48
N ASN A 32 -4.33 7.85 16.16
CA ASN A 32 -4.51 7.91 17.61
C ASN A 32 -3.30 7.24 18.26
N LEU A 33 -2.68 7.87 19.26
CA LEU A 33 -1.52 7.31 19.98
C LEU A 33 -1.81 5.92 20.59
N ALA A 34 -3.07 5.63 20.94
CA ALA A 34 -3.50 4.33 21.44
C ALA A 34 -3.60 3.26 20.33
N THR A 35 -3.95 3.66 19.11
CA THR A 35 -4.10 2.72 17.99
C THR A 35 -2.87 2.67 17.08
N GLY A 36 -2.01 3.68 17.13
CA GLY A 36 -0.91 3.91 16.21
C GLY A 36 -1.35 4.33 14.81
N PRO A 37 -0.39 4.43 13.86
CA PRO A 37 -0.69 4.69 12.46
C PRO A 37 -1.55 3.57 11.87
N GLN A 38 -2.58 3.98 11.13
CA GLN A 38 -3.44 3.06 10.37
C GLN A 38 -2.95 3.08 8.94
N MET A 39 -2.34 1.98 8.51
CA MET A 39 -1.76 1.83 7.17
C MET A 39 -2.19 0.51 6.58
N HIS A 40 -2.51 0.54 5.29
CA HIS A 40 -2.73 -0.62 4.45
C HIS A 40 -1.56 -0.74 3.49
N VAL A 41 -1.04 -1.95 3.35
CA VAL A 41 0.05 -2.26 2.44
C VAL A 41 -0.34 -3.46 1.60
N ASP A 42 0.09 -3.45 0.34
CA ASP A 42 0.06 -4.63 -0.52
C ASP A 42 1.45 -5.25 -0.48
N VAL A 43 1.52 -6.54 -0.14
CA VAL A 43 2.80 -7.25 -0.05
C VAL A 43 2.82 -8.35 -1.10
N SER A 44 3.81 -8.31 -1.98
CA SER A 44 4.07 -9.39 -2.94
C SER A 44 5.48 -9.94 -2.78
N TYR A 45 5.63 -11.24 -3.04
CA TYR A 45 6.92 -11.91 -3.01
C TYR A 45 7.26 -12.44 -4.41
N ASP A 46 8.35 -11.95 -4.98
CA ASP A 46 8.93 -12.47 -6.21
C ASP A 46 9.80 -13.69 -5.89
N THR A 47 9.26 -14.87 -6.18
CA THR A 47 9.96 -16.15 -5.96
C THR A 47 11.19 -16.34 -6.83
N ALA A 48 11.23 -15.73 -8.01
CA ALA A 48 12.36 -15.84 -8.93
C ALA A 48 13.50 -14.89 -8.53
N GLY A 49 13.14 -13.67 -8.13
CA GLY A 49 14.08 -12.65 -7.66
C GLY A 49 14.47 -12.77 -6.19
N GLY A 50 13.76 -13.55 -5.38
CA GLY A 50 13.98 -13.62 -3.93
C GLY A 50 13.79 -12.25 -3.28
N THR A 51 12.79 -11.50 -3.72
CA THR A 51 12.56 -10.11 -3.29
C THR A 51 11.15 -9.96 -2.74
N LEU A 52 11.04 -9.39 -1.55
CA LEU A 52 9.76 -8.99 -0.99
C LEU A 52 9.52 -7.52 -1.33
N ARG A 53 8.36 -7.24 -1.92
CA ARG A 53 7.92 -5.91 -2.29
C ARG A 53 6.70 -5.52 -1.46
N CYS A 54 6.76 -4.35 -0.84
CA CYS A 54 5.70 -3.78 -0.03
C CYS A 54 5.33 -2.41 -0.59
N VAL A 55 4.08 -2.27 -1.03
CA VAL A 55 3.53 -1.01 -1.55
C VAL A 55 2.59 -0.43 -0.51
N VAL A 56 2.82 0.82 -0.12
CA VAL A 56 1.92 1.52 0.80
C VAL A 56 0.72 2.06 0.01
N ASP A 57 -0.41 1.36 -0.03
CA ASP A 57 -1.59 1.82 -0.81
C ASP A 57 -2.22 3.08 -0.17
N MET A 58 -2.56 2.99 1.11
CA MET A 58 -3.25 4.07 1.81
C MET A 58 -3.01 4.02 3.31
N GLY A 59 -3.04 5.17 3.99
CA GLY A 59 -2.69 5.19 5.40
C GLY A 59 -2.40 6.57 5.96
N THR A 60 -2.22 6.63 7.27
CA THR A 60 -1.40 7.67 7.87
C THR A 60 0.05 7.46 7.42
N PRO A 61 0.75 8.52 6.97
CA PRO A 61 2.20 8.46 6.81
C PRO A 61 2.92 7.99 8.08
N LEU A 62 3.91 7.11 7.93
CA LEU A 62 4.81 6.77 9.02
C LEU A 62 5.87 7.88 9.13
N THR A 63 6.03 8.40 10.34
CA THR A 63 6.97 9.48 10.63
C THR A 63 7.75 9.14 11.90
N PRO A 64 8.89 9.81 12.15
CA PRO A 64 9.67 9.56 13.37
C PRO A 64 8.89 9.83 14.67
N SER A 65 7.83 10.62 14.62
CA SER A 65 7.02 10.99 15.79
C SER A 65 5.95 9.95 16.12
N ASN A 66 5.48 9.17 15.15
CA ASN A 66 4.42 8.17 15.34
C ASN A 66 4.91 6.71 15.18
N THR A 67 6.13 6.51 14.68
CA THR A 67 6.70 5.19 14.41
C THR A 67 8.19 5.19 14.76
N VAL A 68 8.64 4.15 15.45
CA VAL A 68 10.06 3.92 15.75
C VAL A 68 10.72 3.17 14.61
N ARG A 69 10.08 2.07 14.17
CA ARG A 69 10.57 1.27 13.05
C ARG A 69 9.46 0.49 12.34
N LEU A 70 9.70 0.19 11.07
CA LEU A 70 8.94 -0.75 10.24
C LEU A 70 9.85 -1.94 9.96
N VAL A 71 9.34 -3.15 10.19
CA VAL A 71 10.11 -4.38 10.16
C VAL A 71 9.35 -5.43 9.35
N VAL A 72 10.11 -6.18 8.57
CA VAL A 72 9.66 -7.43 7.96
C VAL A 72 10.30 -8.59 8.71
N SER A 73 9.53 -9.64 8.93
CA SER A 73 9.97 -10.80 9.68
C SER A 73 9.39 -12.09 9.15
N GLY A 74 10.14 -13.18 9.29
CA GLY A 74 9.72 -14.53 8.86
C GLY A 74 9.56 -15.48 10.04
N GLU A 75 8.98 -16.66 9.80
CA GLU A 75 8.83 -17.68 10.85
C GLU A 75 10.19 -18.19 11.36
N GLY A 76 11.24 -18.08 10.54
CA GLY A 76 12.61 -18.43 10.90
C GLY A 76 13.32 -17.45 11.86
N GLY A 77 12.67 -16.35 12.26
CA GLY A 77 13.25 -15.32 13.13
C GLY A 77 14.27 -14.40 12.45
N SER A 78 14.31 -14.41 11.12
CA SER A 78 14.99 -13.37 10.35
C SER A 78 14.15 -12.10 10.38
N ASP A 79 14.71 -11.01 10.91
CA ASP A 79 14.08 -9.68 10.94
C ASP A 79 14.92 -8.73 10.07
N VAL A 80 14.28 -8.00 9.16
CA VAL A 80 14.90 -6.87 8.45
C VAL A 80 14.14 -5.59 8.75
N VAL A 81 14.88 -4.54 9.07
CA VAL A 81 14.32 -3.23 9.40
C VAL A 81 14.32 -2.37 8.14
N TRP A 82 13.15 -2.22 7.51
CA TRP A 82 12.99 -1.34 6.33
C TRP A 82 13.20 0.12 6.69
N VAL A 83 12.58 0.57 7.78
CA VAL A 83 12.60 1.97 8.19
C VAL A 83 12.80 2.07 9.67
N ALA A 84 13.68 2.97 10.11
CA ALA A 84 13.91 3.24 11.52
C ALA A 84 14.21 4.71 11.78
N ARG A 85 13.85 5.17 12.97
CA ARG A 85 14.06 6.55 13.41
C ARG A 85 15.53 6.88 13.69
N ASP A 86 16.31 5.90 14.11
CA ASP A 86 17.73 6.03 14.47
C ASP A 86 18.66 5.92 13.25
N GLY A 87 18.12 5.70 12.06
CA GLY A 87 18.88 5.63 10.81
C GLY A 87 19.61 4.30 10.61
N THR A 88 19.33 3.26 11.40
CA THR A 88 19.94 1.93 11.22
C THR A 88 19.22 1.07 10.18
N ALA A 89 18.30 1.64 9.41
CA ALA A 89 17.44 0.94 8.46
C ALA A 89 17.84 1.25 7.02
N GLU A 90 17.30 0.48 6.07
CA GLU A 90 17.55 0.70 4.64
C GLU A 90 17.01 2.04 4.15
N ARG A 91 15.91 2.51 4.76
CA ARG A 91 15.28 3.79 4.44
C ARG A 91 15.00 4.60 5.71
N SER A 92 14.93 5.92 5.56
CA SER A 92 14.51 6.86 6.60
C SER A 92 13.06 7.29 6.40
N PHE A 93 12.40 7.68 7.50
CA PHE A 93 11.09 8.34 7.44
C PHE A 93 11.14 9.69 6.70
N PRO A 94 10.01 10.19 6.16
CA PRO A 94 8.66 9.59 6.21
C PRO A 94 8.48 8.45 5.22
N VAL A 95 7.48 7.61 5.51
CA VAL A 95 6.90 6.66 4.54
C VAL A 95 5.48 7.13 4.25
N GLU A 96 5.19 7.41 2.99
CA GLU A 96 3.92 7.96 2.53
C GLU A 96 3.14 6.96 1.66
N PRO A 97 1.81 7.10 1.55
CA PRO A 97 1.06 6.37 0.54
C PRO A 97 1.64 6.57 -0.86
N GLY A 98 1.84 5.47 -1.57
CA GLY A 98 2.52 5.39 -2.87
C GLY A 98 3.99 4.96 -2.77
N ASP A 99 4.58 4.97 -1.58
CA ASP A 99 5.95 4.45 -1.41
C ASP A 99 6.01 2.94 -1.65
N VAL A 100 7.10 2.53 -2.30
CA VAL A 100 7.48 1.13 -2.49
C VAL A 100 8.71 0.86 -1.63
N LEU A 101 8.67 -0.24 -0.89
CA LEU A 101 9.75 -0.78 -0.08
C LEU A 101 10.08 -2.17 -0.60
N GLU A 102 11.36 -2.43 -0.86
CA GLU A 102 11.85 -3.70 -1.38
C GLU A 102 13.00 -4.18 -0.51
N VAL A 103 13.12 -5.50 -0.38
CA VAL A 103 14.23 -6.14 0.34
C VAL A 103 14.45 -7.54 -0.18
N GLU A 104 15.70 -7.98 -0.20
CA GLU A 104 16.03 -9.39 -0.42
C GLU A 104 15.41 -10.24 0.70
N TRP A 105 14.70 -11.28 0.30
CA TRP A 105 13.96 -12.11 1.22
C TRP A 105 13.92 -13.55 0.72
N SER A 106 14.11 -14.51 1.61
CA SER A 106 14.37 -15.90 1.19
C SER A 106 13.13 -16.78 1.09
N ALA A 107 11.97 -16.34 1.61
CA ALA A 107 10.80 -17.20 1.72
C ALA A 107 9.47 -16.42 1.73
N PRO A 108 8.37 -17.00 1.26
CA PRO A 108 7.09 -16.29 1.13
C PRO A 108 6.35 -16.04 2.47
N ASP A 109 6.89 -16.47 3.60
CA ASP A 109 6.30 -16.40 4.94
C ASP A 109 6.59 -15.05 5.65
N ALA A 110 6.46 -13.95 4.93
CA ALA A 110 6.76 -12.63 5.47
C ALA A 110 5.57 -12.01 6.21
N TYR A 111 5.86 -11.42 7.36
CA TYR A 111 4.95 -10.56 8.10
C TYR A 111 5.54 -9.16 8.20
N VAL A 112 4.69 -8.16 8.02
CA VAL A 112 5.09 -6.76 8.15
C VAL A 112 4.46 -6.19 9.41
N TRP A 113 5.27 -5.53 10.23
CA TRP A 113 4.79 -4.83 11.41
C TRP A 113 5.51 -3.50 11.63
N TRP A 114 4.80 -2.57 12.25
CA TRP A 114 5.40 -1.36 12.77
C TRP A 114 5.51 -1.41 14.30
N VAL A 115 6.48 -0.69 14.83
CA VAL A 115 6.71 -0.50 16.27
C VAL A 115 6.51 0.98 16.60
N GLY A 116 5.59 1.26 17.51
CA GLY A 116 5.26 2.63 17.92
C GLY A 116 6.22 3.17 18.98
N PRO A 117 6.15 4.48 19.28
CA PRO A 117 6.98 5.12 20.31
C PRO A 117 6.84 4.51 21.71
N GLY A 118 5.68 3.93 22.02
CA GLY A 118 5.43 3.22 23.29
C GLY A 118 5.91 1.76 23.31
N GLY A 119 6.61 1.30 22.26
CA GLY A 119 7.07 -0.09 22.12
C GLY A 119 5.98 -1.10 21.69
N GLY A 120 4.74 -0.65 21.51
CA GLY A 120 3.66 -1.48 20.99
C GLY A 120 3.94 -1.88 19.54
N MET A 121 3.82 -3.18 19.24
CA MET A 121 3.93 -3.74 17.91
C MET A 121 2.54 -3.98 17.33
N LYS A 122 2.33 -3.61 16.07
CA LYS A 122 1.10 -3.92 15.34
C LYS A 122 1.41 -4.40 13.93
N ASN A 123 0.68 -5.43 13.53
CA ASN A 123 0.71 -5.97 12.19
C ASN A 123 0.13 -4.93 11.21
N VAL A 124 0.77 -4.78 10.05
CA VAL A 124 0.27 -3.95 8.97
C VAL A 124 -0.68 -4.80 8.14
N PHE A 125 -1.94 -4.40 8.05
CA PHE A 125 -2.93 -5.16 7.30
C PHE A 125 -2.55 -5.15 5.81
N GLY A 126 -2.22 -6.33 5.28
CA GLY A 126 -1.97 -6.56 3.87
C GLY A 126 -2.36 -7.99 3.48
N GLU A 127 -2.81 -8.16 2.24
CA GLU A 127 -2.96 -9.47 1.61
C GLU A 127 -1.59 -9.81 1.00
N LEU A 128 -1.06 -10.99 1.33
CA LEU A 128 0.17 -11.46 0.72
C LEU A 128 -0.21 -12.15 -0.59
N ASP A 129 0.02 -11.47 -1.71
CA ASP A 129 -0.14 -12.06 -3.03
C ASP A 129 1.18 -12.69 -3.47
N ALA A 130 1.20 -14.03 -3.54
CA ALA A 130 2.31 -14.74 -4.17
C ALA A 130 2.21 -14.55 -5.69
N GLU A 131 3.05 -13.68 -6.25
CA GLU A 131 3.17 -13.54 -7.71
C GLU A 131 3.88 -14.80 -8.25
N ALA A 132 3.07 -15.76 -8.70
CA ALA A 132 3.57 -16.87 -9.49
C ALA A 132 3.98 -16.30 -10.85
N THR A 133 5.29 -16.27 -11.13
CA THR A 133 5.77 -16.05 -12.50
C THR A 133 5.27 -17.21 -13.35
N SER A 134 4.26 -16.95 -14.19
CA SER A 134 3.87 -17.86 -15.25
C SER A 134 5.07 -18.05 -16.18
N ASP A 135 5.76 -19.17 -16.01
CA ASP A 135 6.80 -19.65 -16.91
C ASP A 135 6.08 -20.10 -18.20
N ASP A 136 5.91 -19.16 -19.13
CA ASP A 136 5.50 -19.46 -20.51
C ASP A 136 6.79 -19.48 -21.35
N ALA A 137 7.39 -20.67 -21.44
CA ALA A 137 8.54 -20.99 -22.29
C ALA A 137 8.27 -22.26 -23.11
#